data_AF-A0A8K0Y2J1-F1
#
_entry.id   AF-A0A8K0Y2J1-F1
#
_cell.length_a   1.000
_cell.length_b   1.000
_cell.length_c   1.000
_cell.angle_alpha   90.00
_cell.angle_beta   90.00
_cell.angle_gamma   90.00
#
_symmetry.space_group_name_H-M   'P 1'
#
loop_
_entity.id
_entity.type
_entity.pdbx_description
1 polymer ?
#
loop_
_entity_poly.entity_id
_entity_poly.type
_entity_poly.pdbx_seq_one_letter_code
_entity_poly.pdbx_strand_id
1 'polypeptide(L)' 'MTQARASLKQSDLTRYAKAMRAAGIAEWRIEILPSKHVIIAGKVDDAAAGPDPDELLK' A
#
# COMPACT_ATOMS: atom_id res chain seq x y z
N MET A 1 25.84 0.53 -16.82
CA MET A 1 25.96 -0.24 -15.57
C MET A 1 24.58 -0.28 -14.92
N THR A 2 23.93 -1.44 -14.85
CA THR A 2 22.61 -1.57 -14.21
C THR A 2 22.81 -1.47 -12.70
N GLN A 3 22.35 -0.39 -12.06
CA GLN A 3 22.43 -0.29 -10.60
C GLN A 3 21.57 -1.39 -9.98
N ALA A 4 22.15 -2.14 -9.03
CA ALA A 4 21.42 -3.15 -8.28
C ALA A 4 20.27 -2.49 -7.49
N ARG A 5 19.08 -3.09 -7.54
CA ARG A 5 17.94 -2.65 -6.72
C ARG A 5 18.24 -2.89 -5.24
N ALA A 6 17.79 -1.99 -4.36
CA ALA A 6 17.89 -2.22 -2.92
C ALA A 6 17.18 -3.53 -2.52
N SER A 7 17.78 -4.30 -1.61
CA SER A 7 17.18 -5.55 -1.15
C SER A 7 16.07 -5.26 -0.14
N LEU A 8 14.89 -5.85 -0.36
CA LEU A 8 13.78 -5.78 0.57
C LEU A 8 13.69 -7.08 1.38
N LYS A 9 13.93 -6.99 2.69
CA LYS A 9 13.74 -8.14 3.58
C LYS A 9 12.25 -8.38 3.83
N GLN A 10 11.86 -9.64 3.95
CA GLN A 10 10.49 -10.01 4.29
C GLN A 10 10.04 -9.41 5.64
N SER A 11 10.94 -9.32 6.62
CA SER A 11 10.68 -8.68 7.92
C SER A 11 10.28 -7.21 7.79
N ASP A 12 10.89 -6.49 6.84
CA ASP A 12 10.62 -5.07 6.62
C ASP A 12 9.26 -4.89 5.96
N LEU A 13 8.92 -5.73 4.97
CA LEU A 13 7.60 -5.74 4.35
C LEU A 13 6.49 -5.98 5.39
N THR A 14 6.68 -6.94 6.31
CA THR A 14 5.73 -7.19 7.40
C THR A 14 5.61 -6.00 8.35
N ARG A 15 6.72 -5.33 8.67
CA ARG A 15 6.72 -4.13 9.51
C ARG A 15 5.93 -2.99 8.84
N TYR A 16 6.15 -2.76 7.55
CA TYR A 16 5.42 -1.73 6.79
C TYR A 16 3.93 -2.04 6.72
N ALA A 17 3.55 -3.28 6.42
CA ALA A 17 2.15 -3.71 6.39
C ALA A 17 1.43 -3.46 7.73
N LYS A 18 2.09 -3.77 8.85
CA LYS A 18 1.55 -3.49 10.19
C LYS A 18 1.38 -1.98 10.44
N ALA A 19 2.37 -1.18 10.05
CA ALA A 19 2.30 0.27 10.20
C ALA A 19 1.17 0.89 9.36
N MET A 20 1.01 0.46 8.09
CA MET A 20 -0.07 0.94 7.22
C MET A 20 -1.45 0.59 7.77
N ARG A 21 -1.63 -0.65 8.26
CA ARG A 21 -2.87 -1.07 8.92
C ARG A 21 -3.17 -0.25 10.17
N ALA A 22 -2.17 0.02 11.01
CA ALA A 22 -2.34 0.85 12.21
C ALA A 22 -2.67 2.32 11.87
N ALA A 23 -2.22 2.80 10.71
CA ALA A 23 -2.52 4.14 10.19
C ALA A 23 -3.86 4.21 9.43
N GLY A 24 -4.61 3.11 9.31
CA GLY A 24 -5.88 3.08 8.56
C GLY A 24 -5.71 3.16 7.03
N ILE A 25 -4.52 2.90 6.51
CA ILE A 25 -4.23 2.98 5.07
C ILE A 25 -4.51 1.61 4.45
N ALA A 26 -5.59 1.51 3.68
CA ALA A 26 -6.02 0.26 3.04
C ALA A 26 -5.17 -0.09 1.82
N GLU A 27 -4.78 0.91 1.02
CA GLU A 27 -3.99 0.72 -0.20
C GLU A 27 -2.60 1.31 -0.05
N TRP A 28 -1.58 0.53 -0.36
CA TRP A 28 -0.20 1.00 -0.37
C TRP A 28 0.67 0.11 -1.23
N ARG A 29 1.80 0.65 -1.69
CA ARG A 29 2.82 -0.08 -2.44
C ARG A 29 4.22 0.37 -2.05
N ILE A 30 5.22 -0.45 -2.36
CA ILE A 30 6.63 -0.11 -2.19
C ILE A 30 7.28 -0.04 -3.55
N GLU A 31 7.91 1.09 -3.85
CA GLU A 31 8.81 1.23 -4.99
C GLU A 31 10.26 1.02 -4.53
N ILE A 32 10.92 0.04 -5.15
CA ILE A 32 12.32 -0.31 -4.85
C ILE A 32 13.21 0.42 -5.85
N LEU A 33 13.87 1.47 -5.38
CA LEU A 33 14.90 2.20 -6.10
C LEU A 33 16.29 1.63 -5.79
N PRO A 34 17.33 1.98 -6.57
CA PRO A 34 18.68 1.47 -6.34
C PRO A 34 19.24 1.69 -4.93
N SER A 35 18.88 2.79 -4.27
CA SER A 35 19.42 3.16 -2.95
C SER A 35 18.39 3.20 -1.83
N LYS A 36 17.10 3.09 -2.14
CA LYS A 36 16.04 3.31 -1.14
C LYS A 36 14.74 2.61 -1.51
N HIS A 37 13.92 2.38 -0.49
CA HIS A 37 12.51 2.02 -0.65
C HIS A 37 11.65 3.26 -0.46
N VAL A 38 10.66 3.45 -1.32
CA VAL A 38 9.65 4.50 -1.19
C VAL A 38 8.31 3.82 -0.93
N ILE A 39 7.69 4.12 0.21
CA ILE A 39 6.33 3.64 0.52
C ILE A 39 5.37 4.69 0.00
N ILE A 40 4.45 4.26 -0.85
CA ILE A 40 3.40 5.11 -1.42
C ILE A 40 2.09 4.61 -0.81
N ALA A 41 1.49 5.44 0.03
CA ALA A 41 0.16 5.22 0.56
C ALA A 41 -0.87 5.73 -0.47
N GLY A 42 -1.74 4.85 -0.93
CA GLY A 42 -2.93 5.23 -1.66
C GLY A 42 -3.93 5.82 -0.67
N LYS A 43 -4.42 7.03 -0.97
CA LYS A 43 -5.59 7.57 -0.29
C LYS A 43 -6.80 7.14 -1.10
N VAL A 44 -7.56 6.19 -0.59
CA VAL A 44 -8.94 5.98 -1.05
C VAL A 44 -9.75 6.99 -0.26
N ASP A 45 -10.31 8.01 -0.92
CA ASP A 45 -11.37 8.79 -0.31
C ASP A 45 -12.59 7.84 -0.19
N ASP A 46 -12.99 7.52 1.04
CA ASP A 46 -14.16 6.68 1.36
C ASP A 46 -15.46 7.17 0.68
N ALA A 47 -15.48 8.40 0.16
CA ALA A 47 -16.57 8.95 -0.63
C ALA A 47 -16.84 8.22 -1.97
N ALA A 48 -15.95 7.31 -2.40
CA ALA A 48 -16.12 6.51 -3.62
C ALA A 48 -16.36 5.01 -3.35
N ALA A 49 -16.70 4.63 -2.11
CA ALA A 49 -17.38 3.36 -1.88
C ALA A 49 -18.72 3.43 -2.63
N GLY A 50 -18.83 2.69 -3.73
CA GLY A 50 -20.07 2.60 -4.50
C GLY A 50 -21.24 2.19 -3.61
N PRO A 51 -22.49 2.43 -4.06
CA PRO A 51 -23.68 2.12 -3.27
C PRO A 51 -23.64 0.67 -2.79
N ASP A 52 -24.09 0.46 -1.56
CA ASP A 52 -24.17 -0.85 -0.92
C ASP A 52 -24.87 -1.83 -1.88
N PRO A 53 -24.26 -2.99 -2.22
CA PRO A 53 -24.84 -3.92 -3.20
C PRO A 53 -26.26 -4.39 -2.84
N ASP A 54 -26.65 -4.31 -1.57
CA ASP A 54 -28.02 -4.59 -1.11
C ASP A 54 -29.07 -3.55 -1.59
N GLU A 55 -28.66 -2.36 -2.03
CA GLU A 55 -29.57 -1.36 -2.59
C GLU A 55 -29.95 -1.64 -4.06
N LEU A 56 -29.21 -2.51 -4.75
CA LEU A 56 -29.43 -2.85 -6.17
C LEU A 56 -30.46 -3.96 -6.38
N LEU A 57 -30.95 -4.58 -5.30
CA LEU A 57 -31.86 -5.73 -5.33
C LEU A 57 -33.31 -5.40 -4.90
N LYS A 58 -33.70 -4.11 -4.90
CA LYS A 58 -35.08 -3.67 -4.62
C LYS A 58 -35.94 -3.54 -5.87
#